data_AF-A0A8S2G938-F1
#
_entry.id   AF-A0A8S2G938-F1
#
_cell.length_a   1.000
_cell.length_b   1.000
_cell.length_c   1.000
_cell.angle_alpha   90.00
_cell.angle_beta   90.00
_cell.angle_gamma   90.00
#
_symmetry.space_group_name_H-M   'P 1'
#
loop_
_entity.id
_entity.type
_entity.pdbx_description
1 polymer ?
#
loop_
_entity_poly.entity_id
_entity_poly.type
_entity_poly.pdbx_seq_one_letter_code
_entity_poly.pdbx_strand_id
1 'polypeptide(L)' 'MDETDFKAEYAKSDRSTCKLCRSTIDRDSLRLAIMVQSPAFDGRIPTWYHYGCFFKKVKPKDVHVVKGFADSIEGVT' A
#
# COMPACT_ATOMS: atom_id res chain seq x y z
N MET A 1 -6.12 2.48 -17.05
CA MET A 1 -5.89 1.11 -16.51
C MET A 1 -5.62 1.26 -15.03
N ASP A 2 -6.49 0.66 -14.21
CA ASP A 2 -6.79 0.93 -12.79
C ASP A 2 -5.78 1.75 -11.99
N GLU A 3 -6.08 3.04 -11.88
CA GLU A 3 -5.37 3.98 -11.02
C GLU A 3 -6.06 4.02 -9.65
N THR A 4 -5.86 2.97 -8.85
CA THR A 4 -6.42 2.91 -7.50
C THR A 4 -5.67 3.85 -6.56
N ASP A 5 -6.38 4.58 -5.71
CA ASP A 5 -5.78 5.49 -4.74
C ASP A 5 -4.96 4.79 -3.66
N PHE A 6 -5.22 3.50 -3.45
CA PHE A 6 -4.56 2.70 -2.43
C PHE A 6 -3.97 1.43 -3.01
N LYS A 7 -2.93 0.93 -2.34
CA LYS A 7 -2.28 -0.34 -2.67
C LYS A 7 -2.00 -1.13 -1.40
N ALA A 8 -2.21 -2.43 -1.43
CA ALA A 8 -1.80 -3.36 -0.39
C ALA A 8 -0.83 -4.39 -0.97
N GLU A 9 0.21 -4.73 -0.20
CA GLU A 9 1.09 -5.86 -0.50
C GLU A 9 1.82 -6.31 0.77
N TYR A 10 2.40 -7.52 0.73
CA TYR A 10 3.44 -7.89 1.67
C TYR A 10 4.76 -7.21 1.30
N ALA A 11 5.49 -6.74 2.31
CA ALA A 11 6.70 -5.98 2.11
C ALA A 11 7.82 -6.85 1.51
N LYS A 12 8.18 -6.62 0.24
CA LYS A 12 9.27 -7.34 -0.44
C LYS A 12 10.66 -7.16 0.21
N SER A 13 10.82 -6.13 1.05
CA SER A 13 12.02 -5.83 1.83
C SER A 13 11.68 -4.89 2.99
N ASP A 14 12.61 -4.76 3.92
CA ASP A 14 12.64 -3.88 5.09
C ASP A 14 13.18 -2.47 4.79
N ARG A 15 13.22 -2.05 3.53
CA ARG A 15 13.74 -0.73 3.13
C ARG A 15 12.71 0.40 3.17
N SER A 16 11.43 0.09 3.39
CA SER A 16 10.37 1.10 3.47
C SER A 16 10.15 1.56 4.91
N THR A 17 10.00 2.86 5.11
CA THR A 17 9.63 3.46 6.39
C THR A 17 8.15 3.83 6.40
N CYS A 18 7.45 3.54 7.50
CA CYS A 18 6.08 4.01 7.68
C CYS A 18 6.02 5.53 7.76
N LYS A 19 5.19 6.16 6.93
CA LYS A 19 5.08 7.62 6.90
C LYS A 19 4.44 8.22 8.17
N LEU A 20 3.67 7.43 8.93
CA LEU A 20 3.02 7.87 10.17
C LEU A 20 3.97 7.78 11.38
N CYS A 21 4.40 6.57 11.76
CA CYS A 21 5.20 6.36 12.97
C CYS A 21 6.71 6.53 12.77
N ARG A 22 7.17 6.66 11.51
CA ARG A 22 8.58 6.80 11.13
C ARG A 22 9.48 5.61 11.44
N SER A 23 8.93 4.47 11.84
CA SER A 23 9.66 3.21 11.99
C SER A 23 9.70 2.41 10.68
N THR A 24 10.70 1.54 10.56
CA THR A 24 10.83 0.58 9.46
C THR A 24 9.62 -0.35 9.38
N ILE A 25 9.25 -0.75 8.16
CA ILE A 25 8.25 -1.78 7.89
C ILE A 25 9.00 -3.06 7.55
N ASP A 26 8.82 -4.09 8.37
CA ASP A 26 9.56 -5.35 8.25
C ASP A 26 9.24 -6.07 6.94
N ARG A 27 10.21 -6.84 6.42
CA ARG A 27 9.99 -7.74 5.28
C ARG A 27 8.85 -8.72 5.61
N ASP A 28 8.08 -9.07 4.58
CA ASP A 28 6.94 -9.99 4.63
C ASP A 28 5.79 -9.54 5.55
N SER A 29 5.87 -8.35 6.15
CA SER A 29 4.73 -7.74 6.86
C SER A 29 3.74 -7.11 5.88
N LEU A 30 2.45 -7.17 6.22
CA LEU A 30 1.40 -6.50 5.44
C LEU A 30 1.56 -4.97 5.55
N ARG A 31 1.67 -4.31 4.40
CA ARG A 31 1.76 -2.85 4.30
C ARG A 31 0.76 -2.30 3.31
N LEU A 32 0.27 -1.10 3.60
CA LEU A 32 -0.62 -0.35 2.72
C LEU A 32 0.03 0.95 2.28
N ALA A 33 -0.29 1.41 1.08
CA ALA A 33 0.16 2.67 0.53
C ALA A 33 -1.00 3.55 0.09
N ILE A 34 -0.77 4.85 0.23
CA ILE A 34 -1.50 5.89 -0.51
C ILE A 34 -0.69 6.19 -1.76
N MET A 35 -1.30 6.08 -2.93
CA MET A 35 -0.68 6.45 -4.20
C MET A 35 -0.73 7.97 -4.35
N VAL A 36 0.43 8.62 -4.46
CA VAL A 36 0.54 10.09 -4.57
C VAL A 36 1.32 10.47 -5.82
N GLN A 37 1.04 11.63 -6.42
CA GLN A 37 1.81 12.11 -7.57
C GLN A 37 3.29 12.30 -7.17
N SER A 38 4.19 11.80 -8.00
CA SER A 38 5.62 12.01 -7.83
C SER A 38 5.97 13.48 -8.12
N PRO A 39 6.80 14.13 -7.28
CA PRO A 39 7.31 15.46 -7.59
C PRO A 39 8.43 15.42 -8.66
N ALA A 40 8.96 14.25 -9.00
CA ALA A 40 10.14 14.09 -9.85
C ALA A 40 9.84 13.62 -11.28
N PHE A 41 8.66 13.03 -11.51
CA PHE A 41 8.26 12.52 -12.83
C PHE A 41 6.73 12.48 -12.92
N ASP A 42 6.22 12.36 -14.14
CA ASP A 42 4.79 12.25 -14.37
C ASP A 42 4.30 10.81 -14.10
N GLY A 43 3.95 10.55 -12.84
CA GLY A 43 3.40 9.27 -12.39
C GLY A 43 3.23 9.21 -10.88
N ARG A 44 2.48 8.21 -10.38
CA ARG A 44 2.19 8.04 -8.95
C ARG A 44 3.16 7.08 -8.27
N ILE A 45 3.54 7.42 -7.05
CA ILE A 45 4.42 6.62 -6.18
C ILE A 45 3.70 6.20 -4.90
N PRO A 46 4.02 5.03 -4.33
CA PRO A 46 3.43 4.58 -3.08
C PRO A 46 4.07 5.27 -1.88
N THR A 47 3.24 5.84 -1.00
CA THR A 47 3.66 6.23 0.35
C THR A 47 3.23 5.15 1.33
N TRP A 48 4.19 4.40 1.88
CA TRP A 48 3.93 3.20 2.70
C TRP A 48 3.58 3.50 4.17
N TYR A 49 2.72 2.65 4.73
CA TYR A 49 2.30 2.64 6.13
C TYR A 49 2.22 1.19 6.63
N HIS A 50 2.48 0.97 7.92
CA HIS A 50 2.04 -0.28 8.58
C HIS A 50 0.52 -0.40 8.49
N TYR A 51 0.02 -1.64 8.49
CA TYR A 51 -1.41 -1.94 8.50
C TYR A 51 -2.21 -1.07 9.51
N GLY A 52 -1.85 -1.13 10.79
CA GLY A 52 -2.55 -0.35 11.83
C GLY A 52 -2.34 1.17 11.73
N CYS A 53 -1.23 1.61 11.13
CA CYS A 53 -0.97 3.04 10.94
C CYS A 53 -1.80 3.63 9.80
N PHE A 54 -2.05 2.85 8.75
CA PHE A 54 -2.83 3.29 7.60
C PHE A 54 -4.24 3.74 8.00
N PHE A 55 -4.95 2.90 8.76
CA PHE A 55 -6.35 3.16 9.14
C PHE A 55 -6.54 4.28 10.18
N LYS A 56 -5.46 4.78 10.79
CA LYS A 56 -5.50 6.01 11.60
C LYS A 56 -5.65 7.26 10.73
N LYS A 57 -5.25 7.19 9.46
CA LYS A 57 -5.23 8.32 8.52
C LYS A 57 -6.29 8.20 7.42
N VAL A 58 -6.56 6.97 6.98
CA VAL A 58 -7.40 6.70 5.82
C VAL A 58 -8.55 5.77 6.23
N LYS A 59 -9.74 6.04 5.70
CA LYS A 59 -10.90 5.16 5.78
C LYS A 59 -11.39 4.88 4.35
N PRO A 60 -10.89 3.83 3.68
CA PRO A 60 -11.36 3.47 2.35
C PRO A 60 -12.85 3.16 2.41
N LYS A 61 -13.61 3.61 1.39
CA LYS A 61 -15.05 3.35 1.32
C LYS A 61 -15.38 1.92 0.90
N ASP A 62 -14.46 1.29 0.17
CA ASP A 62 -14.63 -0.02 -0.44
C ASP A 62 -13.28 -0.74 -0.51
N VAL A 63 -13.28 -2.06 -0.70
CA VAL A 63 -12.06 -2.87 -0.86
C VAL A 63 -11.51 -2.83 -2.29
N HIS A 64 -12.37 -2.65 -3.30
CA HIS A 64 -11.99 -2.59 -4.71
C HIS A 64 -11.15 -1.34 -5.05
N VAL A 65 -11.16 -0.32 -4.19
CA VAL A 65 -10.26 0.85 -4.33
C VAL A 65 -8.84 0.58 -3.82
N VAL A 66 -8.56 -0.64 -3.34
CA VAL A 66 -7.24 -1.08 -2.89
C VAL A 66 -6.69 -2.11 -3.88
N LYS A 67 -5.71 -1.71 -4.69
CA LYS A 67 -4.99 -2.66 -5.55
C LYS A 67 -4.23 -3.69 -4.71
N GLY A 68 -4.22 -4.95 -5.16
CA GLY A 68 -3.57 -6.06 -4.47
C GLY A 68 -4.44 -6.78 -3.43
N PHE A 69 -5.72 -6.41 -3.31
CA PHE A 69 -6.65 -7.10 -2.41
C PHE A 69 -7.22 -8.41 -3.00
N ALA A 70 -7.42 -8.49 -4.32
CA ALA A 70 -8.04 -9.62 -5.00
C ALA A 70 -7.08 -10.51 -5.81
N ASP A 71 -5.77 -10.21 -5.82
CA ASP A 71 -4.78 -10.82 -6.73
C ASP A 71 -4.36 -12.27 -6.33
N SER A 72 -5.21 -13.06 -5.67
CA SER A 72 -4.84 -14.43 -5.22
C SER A 72 -5.95 -15.47 -5.25
N ILE A 73 -7.01 -15.29 -6.05
CA ILE A 73 -8.03 -16.34 -6.25
C ILE A 73 -7.98 -17.03 -7.62
N GLU A 74 -7.06 -16.66 -8.51
CA GLU A 74 -6.80 -17.43 -9.73
C GLU A 74 -5.55 -18.28 -9.56
N GLY A 75 -5.71 -19.53 -9.11
CA GLY A 75 -4.58 -20.48 -9.00
C GLY A 75 -4.71 -21.56 -7.94
N VAL A 76 -5.81 -21.61 -7.17
CA VAL A 76 -6.13 -22.74 -6.29
C VAL A 76 -7.40 -23.42 -6.82
N THR A 77 -7.24 -24.18 -7.90
CA THR A 77 -8.14 -25.27 -8.30
C THR A 77 -7.29 -26.44 -8.76
#